data_AF-A0A9D1FKG9-F1
#
_entry.id   AF-A0A9D1FKG9-F1
#
_cell.length_a   1.000
_cell.length_b   1.000
_cell.length_c   1.000
_cell.angle_alpha   90.00
_cell.angle_beta   90.00
_cell.angle_gamma   90.00
#
_symmetry.space_group_name_H-M   'P 1'
#
loop_
_entity.id
_entity.type
_entity.pdbx_description
1 polymer ?
#
loop_
_entity_poly.entity_id
_entity_poly.type
_entity_poly.pdbx_seq_one_letter_code
_entity_poly.pdbx_strand_id
1 'polypeptide(L)'
;MTNFTKKRWYDSEPWTAEVLEVLQTLTIRSHYEIAREVIKVIDVIRANNRERDEIPLSLGLDRVLGLYKEQNKRRWYDNSMPLSRIFKTASCLPDEDFQNIMQGISLSLRNEIQ
;
A
#
# COMPACT_ATOMS: atom_id res chain seq x y z
N MET A 1 -17.94 -2.24 16.14
CA MET A 1 -17.89 -1.63 14.79
C MET A 1 -16.86 -0.52 14.83
N THR A 2 -15.64 -0.79 14.36
CA THR A 2 -14.59 0.22 14.21
C THR A 2 -15.01 1.15 13.07
N ASN A 3 -15.34 2.40 13.41
CA ASN A 3 -15.60 3.44 12.41
C ASN A 3 -14.29 3.79 11.70
N PHE A 4 -14.08 3.25 10.50
CA PHE A 4 -12.99 3.70 9.62
C PHE A 4 -13.34 5.09 9.09
N THR A 5 -12.97 6.12 9.85
CA THR A 5 -12.95 7.48 9.29
C THR A 5 -11.90 7.52 8.19
N LYS A 6 -12.31 7.69 6.91
CA LYS A 6 -11.43 7.87 5.74
C LYS A 6 -10.50 9.08 5.93
N LYS A 7 -9.41 8.93 6.70
CA LYS A 7 -8.36 9.94 6.86
C LYS A 7 -7.36 9.88 5.70
N ARG A 8 -7.21 8.73 5.06
CA ARG A 8 -6.28 8.47 3.97
C ARG A 8 -6.95 7.63 2.90
N TRP A 9 -6.38 7.63 1.70
CA TRP A 9 -6.94 6.92 0.55
C TRP A 9 -7.00 5.40 0.77
N TYR A 10 -6.02 4.83 1.49
CA TYR A 10 -5.99 3.42 1.85
C TYR A 10 -6.73 3.04 3.14
N ASP A 11 -7.26 4.02 3.90
CA ASP A 11 -7.95 3.75 5.17
C ASP A 11 -9.43 3.33 4.96
N SER A 12 -9.79 2.87 3.75
CA SER A 12 -11.17 2.43 3.45
C SER A 12 -11.50 1.08 4.07
N GLU A 13 -10.50 0.22 4.30
CA GLU A 13 -10.65 -1.14 4.80
C GLU A 13 -9.67 -1.42 5.95
N PRO A 14 -9.94 -2.42 6.82
CA PRO A 14 -9.08 -2.75 7.97
C PRO A 14 -7.67 -3.22 7.58
N TRP A 15 -7.52 -3.83 6.41
CA TRP A 15 -6.34 -4.61 6.05
C TRP A 15 -5.04 -3.82 6.14
N THR A 16 -5.06 -2.56 5.67
CA THR A 16 -3.87 -1.71 5.68
C THR A 16 -3.43 -1.38 7.10
N ALA A 17 -4.37 -1.16 8.03
CA ALA A 17 -4.04 -0.87 9.41
C ALA A 17 -3.34 -2.07 10.07
N GLU A 18 -3.88 -3.28 9.86
CA GLU A 18 -3.34 -4.52 10.40
C GLU A 18 -1.94 -4.83 9.84
N VAL A 19 -1.74 -4.67 8.54
CA VAL A 19 -0.42 -4.84 7.92
C VAL A 19 0.59 -3.84 8.50
N LEU A 20 0.19 -2.58 8.69
CA LEU A 20 1.05 -1.57 9.28
C LEU A 20 1.43 -1.86 10.73
N GLU A 21 0.51 -2.39 11.55
CA GLU A 21 0.81 -2.81 12.92
C GLU A 21 1.91 -3.87 12.96
N VAL A 22 1.82 -4.88 12.09
CA VAL A 22 2.85 -5.92 12.01
C VAL A 22 4.17 -5.34 11.50
N LEU A 23 4.14 -4.58 10.39
CA LEU A 23 5.33 -3.97 9.81
C LEU A 23 6.10 -3.10 10.83
N GLN A 24 5.39 -2.45 11.76
CA GLN A 24 6.02 -1.61 12.79
C GLN A 24 6.91 -2.41 13.76
N THR A 25 6.67 -3.71 13.91
CA THR A 25 7.46 -4.60 14.78
C THR A 25 8.65 -5.25 14.06
N LEU A 26 8.69 -5.18 12.72
CA LEU A 26 9.71 -5.84 11.90
C LEU A 26 10.99 -5.02 11.76
N THR A 27 12.07 -5.72 11.44
CA THR A 27 13.37 -5.09 11.15
C THR A 27 13.35 -4.33 9.82
N ILE A 28 14.27 -3.38 9.68
CA ILE A 28 14.46 -2.67 8.41
C ILE A 28 14.79 -3.62 7.24
N ARG A 29 15.51 -4.72 7.49
CA ARG A 29 15.79 -5.74 6.48
C ARG A 29 14.50 -6.39 5.98
N SER A 30 13.61 -6.77 6.90
CA SER A 30 12.30 -7.34 6.56
C SER A 30 11.45 -6.33 5.76
N HIS A 31 11.54 -5.03 6.07
CA HIS A 31 10.85 -4.01 5.26
C HIS A 31 11.34 -3.99 3.82
N TYR A 32 12.64 -4.15 3.57
CA TYR A 32 13.19 -4.23 2.21
C TYR A 32 12.76 -5.49 1.46
N GLU A 33 12.73 -6.63 2.14
CA GLU A 33 12.30 -7.91 1.56
C GLU A 33 10.81 -7.84 1.19
N ILE A 34 9.95 -7.36 2.09
CA ILE A 34 8.52 -7.18 1.84
C ILE A 34 8.30 -6.16 0.72
N ALA A 35 8.96 -5.01 0.75
CA ALA A 35 8.79 -3.99 -0.28
C ALA A 35 9.17 -4.51 -1.66
N ARG A 36 10.21 -5.33 -1.77
CA ARG A 36 10.60 -5.96 -3.04
C ARG A 36 9.47 -6.82 -3.60
N GLU A 37 8.90 -7.70 -2.78
CA GLU A 37 7.86 -8.63 -3.25
C GLU A 37 6.54 -7.90 -3.53
N VAL A 38 6.13 -6.97 -2.67
CA VAL A 38 4.91 -6.17 -2.90
C VAL A 38 5.03 -5.32 -4.16
N ILE A 39 6.19 -4.71 -4.43
CA ILE A 39 6.41 -3.94 -5.66
C ILE A 39 6.31 -4.84 -6.90
N LYS A 40 6.82 -6.08 -6.87
CA LYS A 40 6.65 -7.02 -7.99
C LYS A 40 5.17 -7.31 -8.25
N VAL A 41 4.37 -7.52 -7.20
CA VAL A 41 2.92 -7.73 -7.35
C VAL A 41 2.25 -6.51 -7.98
N ILE A 42 2.58 -5.30 -7.50
CA ILE A 42 2.08 -4.04 -8.08
C ILE A 42 2.45 -3.94 -9.57
N ASP A 43 3.69 -4.26 -9.94
CA ASP A 43 4.15 -4.19 -11.32
C ASP A 43 3.44 -5.22 -12.22
N VAL A 44 3.15 -6.43 -11.73
CA VAL A 44 2.35 -7.44 -12.45
C VAL A 44 0.92 -6.94 -12.68
N ILE A 45 0.26 -6.39 -11.65
CA ILE A 45 -1.09 -5.82 -11.78
C ILE A 45 -1.09 -4.68 -12.80
N ARG A 46 -0.12 -3.77 -12.72
CA ARG A 46 0.03 -2.66 -13.67
C ARG A 46 0.25 -3.16 -15.10
N ALA A 47 1.06 -4.19 -15.28
CA ALA A 47 1.31 -4.77 -16.60
C ALA A 47 0.02 -5.34 -17.21
N ASN A 48 -0.77 -6.07 -16.43
CA ASN A 48 -2.06 -6.62 -16.87
C ASN A 48 -3.11 -5.54 -17.12
N ASN A 49 -3.10 -4.45 -16.36
CA ASN A 49 -4.05 -3.35 -16.54
C ASN A 49 -3.72 -2.45 -17.76
N ARG A 50 -2.53 -2.55 -18.38
CA ARG A 50 -2.18 -1.75 -19.59
C ARG A 50 -3.08 -2.02 -20.80
N GLU A 51 -3.84 -3.11 -20.78
CA GLU A 51 -4.81 -3.46 -21.82
C GLU A 51 -6.18 -2.77 -21.63
N ARG A 52 -6.37 -1.97 -20.57
CA ARG A 52 -7.62 -1.27 -20.26
C ARG A 52 -7.50 0.22 -20.59
N ASP A 53 -8.44 0.74 -21.37
CA ASP A 53 -8.43 2.12 -21.90
C ASP A 53 -8.47 3.21 -20.82
N GLU A 54 -9.12 2.96 -19.67
CA GLU A 54 -9.15 3.88 -18.53
C GLU A 54 -9.02 3.11 -17.21
N ILE A 55 -7.88 3.27 -16.53
CA ILE A 55 -7.69 2.75 -15.17
C ILE A 55 -8.02 3.90 -14.20
N PRO A 56 -9.09 3.82 -13.40
CA PRO A 56 -9.34 4.80 -12.36
C PRO A 56 -8.22 4.69 -11.32
N LEU A 57 -7.36 5.72 -11.25
CA LEU A 57 -6.35 5.82 -10.20
C LEU A 57 -7.03 6.09 -8.86
N SER A 58 -6.65 5.37 -7.80
CA SER A 58 -7.09 5.54 -6.40
C SER A 58 -7.24 6.99 -5.93
N LEU A 59 -6.36 7.86 -6.43
CA LEU A 59 -6.25 9.23 -6.00
C LEU A 59 -6.60 10.26 -7.09
N GLY A 60 -6.73 9.83 -8.35
CA GLY A 60 -6.64 10.73 -9.49
C GLY A 60 -5.22 11.28 -9.69
N LEU A 61 -4.88 11.66 -10.94
CA LEU A 61 -3.53 12.03 -11.35
C LEU A 61 -2.92 13.16 -10.48
N ASP A 62 -3.70 14.18 -10.16
CA ASP A 62 -3.22 15.35 -9.40
C ASP A 62 -2.79 15.01 -7.97
N ARG A 63 -3.50 14.10 -7.29
CA ARG A 63 -3.16 13.70 -5.92
C ARG A 63 -2.01 12.69 -5.88
N VAL A 64 -1.86 11.85 -6.90
CA VAL A 64 -0.65 11.03 -7.08
C VAL A 64 0.56 11.94 -7.23
N LEU A 65 0.51 12.93 -8.11
CA LEU A 65 1.59 13.92 -8.26
C LEU A 65 1.86 14.68 -6.94
N GLY A 66 0.81 14.97 -6.16
CA GLY A 66 0.92 15.50 -4.80
C GLY A 66 1.73 14.61 -3.86
N LEU A 67 1.48 13.30 -3.81
CA LEU A 67 2.24 12.35 -2.98
C LEU A 67 3.72 12.23 -3.38
N TYR A 68 4.03 12.42 -4.66
CA TYR A 68 5.42 12.44 -5.14
C TYR A 68 6.13 13.76 -4.80
N LYS A 69 5.40 14.88 -4.76
CA LYS A 69 5.92 16.22 -4.40
C LYS A 69 6.00 16.45 -2.89
N GLU A 70 5.10 15.85 -2.11
CA GLU A 70 5.10 15.98 -0.66
C GLU A 70 6.29 15.21 -0.06
N GLN A 71 7.25 15.96 0.49
CA GLN A 71 8.29 15.43 1.38
C GLN A 71 7.79 15.26 2.83
N ASN A 72 6.48 15.30 3.07
CA ASN A 72 5.88 15.22 4.41
C ASN A 72 6.08 13.82 4.99
N LYS A 73 7.22 13.61 5.69
CA LYS A 73 7.53 12.37 6.43
C LYS A 73 6.81 12.30 7.78
N ARG A 74 5.48 12.49 7.76
CA ARG A 74 4.69 12.59 9.00
C ARG A 74 4.46 11.24 9.66
N ARG A 75 4.46 10.13 8.90
CA ARG A 75 4.20 8.79 9.42
C ARG A 75 5.51 8.04 9.64
N TRP A 76 5.49 7.09 10.58
CA TRP A 76 6.68 6.32 10.91
C TRP A 76 7.24 5.58 9.67
N TYR A 77 6.37 5.05 8.79
CA TYR A 77 6.78 4.39 7.55
C TYR A 77 7.12 5.35 6.41
N ASP A 78 6.75 6.63 6.48
CA ASP A 78 7.21 7.62 5.50
C ASP A 78 8.73 7.87 5.65
N ASN A 79 9.28 7.60 6.84
CA ASN A 79 10.72 7.65 7.12
C ASN A 79 11.44 6.35 6.70
N SER A 80 10.71 5.27 6.50
CA SER A 80 11.24 4.02 5.95
C SER A 80 11.20 4.07 4.42
N MET A 81 12.36 4.26 3.79
CA MET A 81 12.48 4.29 2.32
C MET A 81 11.73 3.12 1.62
N PRO A 82 11.88 1.85 2.03
CA PRO A 82 11.19 0.74 1.36
C PRO A 82 9.66 0.83 1.50
N LEU A 83 9.14 1.14 2.70
CA LEU A 83 7.69 1.17 2.93
C LEU A 83 7.03 2.37 2.26
N SER A 84 7.64 3.56 2.35
CA SER A 84 7.16 4.75 1.64
C SER A 84 7.06 4.50 0.13
N ARG A 85 7.99 3.73 -0.45
CA ARG A 85 7.97 3.37 -1.87
C ARG A 85 6.76 2.49 -2.22
N ILE A 86 6.37 1.55 -1.35
CA ILE A 86 5.16 0.73 -1.57
C ILE A 86 3.95 1.64 -1.75
N PHE A 87 3.67 2.51 -0.78
CA PHE A 87 2.47 3.38 -0.80
C PHE A 87 2.47 4.33 -2.00
N LYS A 88 3.62 4.91 -2.36
CA LYS A 88 3.72 5.74 -3.56
C LYS A 88 3.43 4.95 -4.83
N THR A 89 4.01 3.77 -4.96
CA THR A 89 3.85 2.93 -6.16
C THR A 89 2.41 2.43 -6.27
N ALA A 90 1.82 2.01 -5.15
CA ALA A 90 0.46 1.49 -5.10
C ALA A 90 -0.62 2.57 -5.24
N SER A 91 -0.30 3.84 -4.99
CA SER A 91 -1.23 4.96 -5.22
C SER A 91 -1.62 5.16 -6.69
N CYS A 92 -0.89 4.50 -7.60
CA CYS A 92 -1.19 4.44 -9.03
C CYS A 92 -2.07 3.25 -9.43
N LEU A 93 -2.50 2.42 -8.48
CA LEU A 93 -3.46 1.35 -8.72
C LEU A 93 -4.89 1.87 -8.54
N PRO A 94 -5.90 1.11 -8.97
CA PRO A 94 -7.26 1.19 -8.43
C PRO A 94 -7.31 0.89 -6.92
N ASP A 95 -8.28 1.48 -6.22
CA ASP A 95 -8.46 1.25 -4.78
C ASP A 95 -8.65 -0.24 -4.46
N GLU A 96 -9.45 -0.92 -5.27
CA GLU A 96 -9.72 -2.36 -5.11
C GLU A 96 -8.45 -3.20 -5.20
N ASP A 97 -7.60 -2.95 -6.19
CA ASP A 97 -6.34 -3.68 -6.38
C ASP A 97 -5.40 -3.50 -5.18
N PHE A 98 -5.30 -2.26 -4.68
CA PHE A 98 -4.52 -1.98 -3.48
C PHE A 98 -5.10 -2.70 -2.24
N GLN A 99 -6.41 -2.66 -2.05
CA GLN A 99 -7.05 -3.34 -0.91
C GLN A 99 -6.90 -4.86 -0.99
N ASN A 100 -6.96 -5.45 -2.18
CA ASN A 100 -6.71 -6.87 -2.41
C ASN A 100 -5.29 -7.27 -2.03
N ILE A 101 -4.28 -6.44 -2.37
CA ILE A 101 -2.90 -6.67 -1.93
C ILE A 101 -2.83 -6.67 -0.39
N MET A 102 -3.38 -5.64 0.26
CA MET A 102 -3.30 -5.51 1.72
C MET A 102 -4.07 -6.62 2.44
N GLN A 103 -5.21 -7.04 1.88
CA GLN A 103 -5.97 -8.19 2.39
C GLN A 103 -5.14 -9.48 2.28
N GLY A 104 -4.52 -9.74 1.12
CA GLY A 104 -3.66 -10.91 0.94
C GLY A 104 -2.52 -10.96 1.97
N ILE A 105 -1.83 -9.82 2.17
CA ILE A 105 -0.76 -9.72 3.17
C ILE A 105 -1.32 -9.95 4.58
N SER A 106 -2.43 -9.30 4.95
CA SER A 106 -3.06 -9.48 6.26
C SER A 106 -3.41 -10.95 6.52
N LEU A 107 -4.03 -11.63 5.54
CA LEU A 107 -4.40 -13.04 5.66
C LEU A 107 -3.17 -13.95 5.80
N SER A 108 -2.10 -13.70 5.04
CA SER A 108 -0.84 -14.44 5.19
C SER A 108 -0.24 -14.27 6.58
N LEU A 109 -0.23 -13.05 7.11
CA LEU A 109 0.29 -12.77 8.45
C LEU A 109 -0.53 -13.43 9.56
N ARG A 110 -1.87 -13.48 9.41
CA ARG A 110 -2.76 -14.15 10.37
C ARG A 110 -2.55 -15.68 10.39
N ASN A 111 -2.29 -16.28 9.23
CA ASN A 111 -2.09 -17.73 9.11
C ASN A 111 -0.73 -18.22 9.63
N GLU A 112 0.25 -17.34 9.83
CA GLU A 112 1.53 -17.70 10.48
C GLU A 112 1.48 -17.64 12.02
N ILE A 113 0.40 -17.10 12.59
CA ILE A 113 0.20 -16.97 14.06
C ILE A 113 -0.64 -18.13 14.63
N GLN A 114 -1.14 -19.04 13.77
CA GLN A 114 -1.79 -20.30 14.16
C GLN A 114 -0.83 -21.48 14.12
#